data_AF-A0A533XUY8-F1
#
_entry.id   AF-A0A533XUY8-F1
#
_cell.length_a   1.000
_cell.length_b   1.000
_cell.length_c   1.000
_cell.angle_alpha   90.00
_cell.angle_beta   90.00
_cell.angle_gamma   90.00
#
_symmetry.space_group_name_H-M   'P 1'
#
loop_
_entity.id
_entity.type
_entity.pdbx_description
1 polymer ?
#
loop_
_entity_poly.entity_id
_entity_poly.type
_entity_poly.pdbx_seq_one_letter_code
_entity_poly.pdbx_strand_id
1 'polypeptide(L)'
;IDDEIVAYPMLEQARKLNIKRVCVHKGLPIGPVPDYNHPKDLVKAARDFPDIDFLVYHSGFKSTSSVDTVFAKTGEIPWTTEFCRMKQAQPGIKNIYMELGSTFAQLVTTHPAVCAHVLGQIIKAFGVDHVLWGTDSIWYGTPQWQIEAFRRFQIPDQLIEQHRYQPLTRQVKERIFGLNAAQVFGVDATAKRNELQQDVLGQLRLSYLEEGPEPSRKAYGWVV
;
A
#
# COMPACT_ATOMS: atom_id res chain seq x y z
N ILE A 1 15.76 10.43 -3.65
CA ILE A 1 16.03 10.00 -2.26
C ILE A 1 17.45 9.47 -2.10
N ASP A 2 18.13 9.09 -3.19
CA ASP A 2 19.55 8.70 -3.22
C ASP A 2 20.53 9.85 -3.53
N ASP A 3 20.02 11.08 -3.56
CA ASP A 3 20.83 12.28 -3.75
C ASP A 3 21.64 12.56 -2.49
N GLU A 4 22.97 12.46 -2.62
CA GLU A 4 23.90 12.57 -1.50
C GLU A 4 24.03 14.00 -0.96
N ILE A 5 23.70 15.00 -1.78
CA ILE A 5 23.81 16.41 -1.41
C ILE A 5 22.50 16.89 -0.78
N VAL A 6 21.37 16.47 -1.32
CA VAL A 6 20.04 16.98 -0.91
C VAL A 6 19.33 16.03 0.05
N ALA A 7 19.27 14.73 -0.26
CA ALA A 7 18.45 13.78 0.49
C ALA A 7 19.21 13.13 1.65
N TYR A 8 20.49 12.80 1.48
CA TYR A 8 21.26 12.12 2.53
C TYR A 8 21.39 12.93 3.82
N PRO A 9 21.58 14.27 3.81
CA PRO A 9 21.57 15.06 5.04
C PRO A 9 20.27 14.91 5.84
N MET A 10 19.12 14.78 5.17
CA MET A 10 17.84 14.53 5.82
C MET A 10 17.79 13.12 6.44
N LEU A 11 18.27 12.09 5.72
CA LEU A 11 18.32 10.71 6.23
C LEU A 11 19.30 10.58 7.41
N GLU A 12 20.47 11.20 7.34
CA GLU A 12 21.43 11.25 8.44
C GLU A 12 20.84 11.97 9.66
N GLN A 13 20.07 13.04 9.46
CA GLN A 13 19.34 13.68 10.54
C GLN A 13 18.27 12.76 11.13
N ALA A 14 17.55 11.99 10.30
CA ALA A 14 16.60 10.99 10.75
C ALA A 14 17.28 9.93 11.65
N ARG A 15 18.47 9.43 11.26
CA ARG A 15 19.26 8.51 12.09
C ARG A 15 19.62 9.09 13.44
N LYS A 16 20.13 10.34 13.48
CA LYS A 16 20.48 11.05 14.72
C LYS A 16 19.28 11.22 15.66
N LEU A 17 18.09 11.39 15.10
CA LEU A 17 16.83 11.51 15.84
C LEU A 17 16.18 10.14 16.15
N ASN A 18 16.83 9.03 15.80
CA ASN A 18 16.29 7.67 15.93
C ASN A 18 14.93 7.48 15.20
N ILE A 19 14.74 8.20 14.09
CA ILE A 19 13.61 8.03 13.18
C ILE A 19 13.98 6.90 12.22
N LYS A 20 13.42 5.73 12.47
CA LYS A 20 13.74 4.49 11.71
C LYS A 20 12.91 4.30 10.45
N ARG A 21 11.90 5.15 10.20
CA ARG A 21 10.89 4.93 9.16
C ARG A 21 10.74 6.17 8.32
N VAL A 22 10.88 6.03 7.01
CA VAL A 22 10.70 7.10 6.04
C VAL A 22 9.67 6.66 5.01
N CYS A 23 8.53 7.34 5.01
CA CYS A 23 7.48 7.14 4.02
C CYS A 23 7.78 7.99 2.78
N VAL A 24 7.83 7.36 1.61
CA VAL A 24 8.08 8.03 0.33
C VAL A 24 6.94 7.75 -0.65
N HIS A 25 6.50 8.78 -1.36
CA HIS A 25 5.50 8.63 -2.41
C HIS A 25 6.21 8.40 -3.74
N LYS A 26 6.31 7.13 -4.12
CA LYS A 26 7.08 6.67 -5.28
C LYS A 26 6.20 5.77 -6.15
N GLY A 27 5.74 6.33 -7.25
CA GLY A 27 4.59 5.89 -8.02
C GLY A 27 3.56 7.02 -8.12
N LEU A 28 2.57 6.83 -8.98
CA LEU A 28 1.46 7.73 -9.27
C LEU A 28 1.89 9.20 -9.30
N PRO A 29 2.74 9.58 -10.28
CA PRO A 29 3.26 10.92 -10.34
C PRO A 29 2.14 11.94 -10.47
N ILE A 30 2.09 12.88 -9.52
CA ILE A 30 1.20 14.04 -9.56
C ILE A 30 2.08 15.26 -9.80
N GLY A 31 1.85 15.94 -10.93
CA GLY A 31 2.54 17.20 -11.25
C GLY A 31 3.50 17.10 -12.42
N PRO A 32 4.27 18.18 -12.67
CA PRO A 32 4.94 18.41 -13.96
C PRO A 32 6.21 17.58 -14.17
N VAL A 33 6.76 16.95 -13.13
CA VAL A 33 8.04 16.22 -13.23
C VAL A 33 7.90 14.78 -12.75
N PRO A 34 7.27 13.90 -13.56
CA PRO A 34 6.88 12.56 -13.13
C PRO A 34 8.05 11.64 -12.80
N ASP A 35 9.23 11.88 -13.41
CA ASP A 35 10.39 10.99 -13.27
C ASP A 35 10.94 10.95 -11.83
N TYR A 36 10.71 11.98 -11.01
CA TYR A 36 11.13 11.99 -9.61
C TYR A 36 10.29 11.07 -8.71
N ASN A 37 9.12 10.61 -9.17
CA ASN A 37 8.33 9.60 -8.48
C ASN A 37 8.79 8.17 -8.79
N HIS A 38 9.70 7.96 -9.74
CA HIS A 38 10.21 6.62 -10.03
C HIS A 38 10.92 6.04 -8.78
N PRO A 39 10.64 4.79 -8.38
CA PRO A 39 11.19 4.19 -7.15
C PRO A 39 12.67 3.75 -7.26
N LYS A 40 13.36 4.00 -8.37
CA LYS A 40 14.69 3.39 -8.65
C LYS A 40 15.76 3.89 -7.68
N ASP A 41 15.61 5.12 -7.23
CA ASP A 41 16.51 5.75 -6.27
C ASP A 41 16.44 5.11 -4.87
N LEU A 42 15.38 4.38 -4.55
CA LEU A 42 15.32 3.65 -3.28
C LEU A 42 16.35 2.54 -3.18
N VAL A 43 16.77 1.96 -4.30
CA VAL A 43 17.69 0.82 -4.28
C VAL A 43 19.05 1.23 -3.70
N LYS A 44 19.57 2.40 -4.10
CA LYS A 44 20.81 2.94 -3.54
C LYS A 44 20.60 3.41 -2.10
N ALA A 45 19.57 4.22 -1.84
CA ALA A 45 19.32 4.74 -0.50
C ALA A 45 19.10 3.63 0.55
N ALA A 46 18.34 2.59 0.21
CA ALA A 46 18.08 1.48 1.12
C ALA A 46 19.35 0.66 1.46
N ARG A 47 20.26 0.51 0.51
CA ARG A 47 21.56 -0.14 0.73
C ARG A 47 22.48 0.71 1.62
N ASP A 48 22.50 2.01 1.38
CA ASP A 48 23.40 2.93 2.08
C ASP A 48 22.88 3.25 3.51
N PHE A 49 21.56 3.14 3.73
CA PHE A 49 20.88 3.36 5.02
C PHE A 49 20.12 2.10 5.49
N PRO A 50 20.81 0.98 5.80
CA PRO A 50 20.16 -0.28 6.14
C PRO A 50 19.37 -0.25 7.47
N ASP A 51 19.59 0.76 8.30
CA ASP A 51 18.89 0.99 9.57
C ASP A 51 17.61 1.85 9.44
N ILE A 52 17.30 2.33 8.22
CA ILE A 52 16.06 3.04 7.90
C ILE A 52 15.16 2.15 7.05
N ASP A 53 13.93 1.95 7.48
CA ASP A 53 12.86 1.33 6.71
C ASP A 53 12.19 2.35 5.78
N PHE A 54 12.20 2.06 4.48
CA PHE A 54 11.55 2.88 3.46
C PHE A 54 10.18 2.31 3.11
N LEU A 55 9.11 3.06 3.38
CA LEU A 55 7.74 2.68 3.06
C LEU A 55 7.34 3.37 1.75
N VAL A 56 7.17 2.58 0.70
CA VAL A 56 6.98 3.01 -0.68
C VAL A 56 5.49 3.10 -0.98
N TYR A 57 4.91 4.26 -0.73
CA TYR A 57 3.52 4.56 -1.07
C TYR A 57 3.35 4.49 -2.59
N HIS A 58 2.24 3.85 -2.98
CA HIS A 58 1.88 3.55 -4.37
C HIS A 58 2.76 2.48 -5.05
N SER A 59 3.59 1.75 -4.31
CA SER A 59 4.26 0.54 -4.80
C SER A 59 4.98 0.67 -6.17
N GLY A 60 5.51 1.85 -6.49
CA GLY A 60 6.15 2.11 -7.77
C GLY A 60 5.21 2.09 -8.97
N PHE A 61 3.88 2.09 -8.77
CA PHE A 61 2.90 2.00 -9.84
C PHE A 61 2.82 3.29 -10.64
N LYS A 62 3.04 3.23 -11.95
CA LYS A 62 3.10 4.45 -12.78
C LYS A 62 1.73 5.08 -13.01
N SER A 63 0.79 4.34 -13.59
CA SER A 63 -0.55 4.84 -13.95
C SER A 63 -1.42 3.71 -14.49
N THR A 64 -2.75 3.88 -14.42
CA THR A 64 -3.71 3.03 -15.15
C THR A 64 -3.80 3.35 -16.65
N SER A 65 -3.29 4.50 -17.09
CA SER A 65 -3.34 4.91 -18.50
C SER A 65 -2.68 3.86 -19.41
N SER A 66 -3.48 3.26 -20.29
CA SER A 66 -3.06 2.18 -21.20
C SER A 66 -2.53 0.90 -20.52
N VAL A 67 -2.77 0.72 -19.21
CA VAL A 67 -2.15 -0.36 -18.44
C VAL A 67 -2.53 -1.74 -18.99
N ASP A 68 -3.79 -1.97 -19.37
CA ASP A 68 -4.21 -3.24 -19.96
C ASP A 68 -3.54 -3.51 -21.31
N THR A 69 -3.40 -2.48 -22.15
CA THR A 69 -2.77 -2.62 -23.47
C THR A 69 -1.28 -2.94 -23.34
N VAL A 70 -0.58 -2.25 -22.42
CA VAL A 70 0.84 -2.52 -22.16
C VAL A 70 1.01 -3.91 -21.55
N PHE A 71 0.18 -4.26 -20.55
CA PHE A 71 0.21 -5.55 -19.90
C PHE A 71 -0.08 -6.70 -20.89
N ALA A 72 -1.09 -6.57 -21.74
CA ALA A 72 -1.41 -7.59 -22.74
C ALA A 72 -0.28 -7.77 -23.79
N LYS A 73 0.41 -6.69 -24.15
CA LYS A 73 1.50 -6.74 -25.15
C LYS A 73 2.83 -7.24 -24.58
N THR A 74 3.14 -6.90 -23.34
CA THR A 74 4.50 -7.06 -22.78
C THR A 74 4.54 -7.98 -21.57
N GLY A 75 3.40 -8.19 -20.90
CA GLY A 75 3.35 -8.81 -19.57
C GLY A 75 3.94 -7.94 -18.47
N GLU A 76 4.27 -6.68 -18.74
CA GLU A 76 4.92 -5.77 -17.79
C GLU A 76 3.98 -4.67 -17.31
N ILE A 77 4.21 -4.25 -16.06
CA ILE A 77 3.61 -3.08 -15.44
C ILE A 77 4.72 -2.03 -15.31
N PRO A 78 4.70 -0.94 -16.10
CA PRO A 78 5.76 0.05 -16.10
C PRO A 78 6.11 0.54 -14.69
N TRP A 79 7.41 0.70 -14.44
CA TRP A 79 8.03 1.03 -13.15
C TRP A 79 7.91 -0.06 -12.08
N THR A 80 6.73 -0.65 -11.84
CA THR A 80 6.57 -1.72 -10.85
C THR A 80 7.37 -2.97 -11.21
N THR A 81 7.25 -3.44 -12.45
CA THR A 81 7.98 -4.63 -12.93
C THR A 81 9.49 -4.37 -12.95
N GLU A 82 9.91 -3.20 -13.39
CA GLU A 82 11.31 -2.78 -13.38
C GLU A 82 11.87 -2.75 -11.95
N PHE A 83 11.15 -2.13 -11.01
CA PHE A 83 11.57 -2.02 -9.62
C PHE A 83 11.65 -3.38 -8.92
N CYS A 84 10.69 -4.28 -9.20
CA CYS A 84 10.74 -5.66 -8.72
C CYS A 84 12.01 -6.38 -9.21
N ARG A 85 12.39 -6.21 -10.48
CA ARG A 85 13.64 -6.78 -11.04
C ARG A 85 14.87 -6.18 -10.38
N MET A 86 14.91 -4.85 -10.18
CA MET A 86 16.01 -4.19 -9.47
C MET A 86 16.17 -4.73 -8.04
N LYS A 87 15.05 -4.92 -7.32
CA LYS A 87 15.06 -5.49 -5.97
C LYS A 87 15.57 -6.94 -5.96
N GLN A 88 15.13 -7.76 -6.92
CA GLN A 88 15.57 -9.16 -7.05
C GLN A 88 17.07 -9.27 -7.36
N ALA A 89 17.63 -8.33 -8.12
CA ALA A 89 19.07 -8.24 -8.36
C ALA A 89 19.87 -7.87 -7.09
N GLN A 90 19.20 -7.36 -6.04
CA GLN A 90 19.83 -6.97 -4.77
C GLN A 90 19.10 -7.63 -3.58
N PRO A 91 19.25 -8.96 -3.41
CA PRO A 91 18.56 -9.71 -2.36
C PRO A 91 18.99 -9.31 -0.94
N GLY A 92 20.15 -8.66 -0.78
CA GLY A 92 20.63 -8.17 0.51
C GLY A 92 19.84 -6.98 1.08
N ILE A 93 19.12 -6.23 0.24
CA ILE A 93 18.25 -5.13 0.69
C ILE A 93 16.99 -5.73 1.33
N LYS A 94 16.66 -5.30 2.55
CA LYS A 94 15.51 -5.83 3.32
C LYS A 94 14.67 -4.74 4.00
N ASN A 95 14.97 -3.48 3.72
CA ASN A 95 14.39 -2.32 4.38
C ASN A 95 13.54 -1.49 3.41
N ILE A 96 12.89 -2.15 2.45
CA ILE A 96 11.92 -1.53 1.52
C ILE A 96 10.59 -2.26 1.66
N TYR A 97 9.55 -1.50 1.99
CA TYR A 97 8.19 -1.98 2.15
C TYR A 97 7.29 -1.39 1.08
N MET A 98 6.53 -2.23 0.38
CA MET A 98 5.65 -1.85 -0.71
C MET A 98 4.24 -1.60 -0.17
N GLU A 99 3.84 -0.33 -0.12
CA GLU A 99 2.52 0.08 0.35
C GLU A 99 1.56 0.19 -0.83
N LEU A 100 0.40 -0.47 -0.72
CA LEU A 100 -0.53 -0.68 -1.83
C LEU A 100 -1.37 0.56 -2.16
N GLY A 101 -2.04 1.17 -1.17
CA GLY A 101 -2.84 2.39 -1.30
C GLY A 101 -3.66 2.48 -2.59
N SER A 102 -3.48 3.61 -3.28
CA SER A 102 -4.06 3.92 -4.58
C SER A 102 -3.76 2.89 -5.66
N THR A 103 -2.64 2.17 -5.60
CA THR A 103 -2.32 1.09 -6.56
C THR A 103 -3.41 0.03 -6.54
N PHE A 104 -3.76 -0.45 -5.35
CA PHE A 104 -4.83 -1.44 -5.21
C PHE A 104 -6.18 -0.83 -5.56
N ALA A 105 -6.45 0.38 -5.07
CA ALA A 105 -7.72 1.06 -5.29
C ALA A 105 -8.04 1.25 -6.79
N GLN A 106 -7.07 1.68 -7.59
CA GLN A 106 -7.24 1.94 -9.02
C GLN A 106 -7.33 0.66 -9.87
N LEU A 107 -6.72 -0.44 -9.39
CA LEU A 107 -6.62 -1.68 -10.18
C LEU A 107 -7.68 -2.72 -9.83
N VAL A 108 -8.08 -2.85 -8.56
CA VAL A 108 -8.87 -4.01 -8.10
C VAL A 108 -10.23 -4.14 -8.79
N THR A 109 -10.88 -3.02 -9.11
CA THR A 109 -12.20 -2.99 -9.77
C THR A 109 -12.08 -2.92 -11.28
N THR A 110 -11.23 -2.03 -11.80
CA THR A 110 -11.17 -1.73 -13.24
C THR A 110 -10.22 -2.65 -14.01
N HIS A 111 -9.15 -3.12 -13.37
CA HIS A 111 -8.06 -3.89 -13.99
C HIS A 111 -7.65 -5.11 -13.13
N PRO A 112 -8.57 -6.03 -12.78
CA PRO A 112 -8.31 -7.06 -11.78
C PRO A 112 -7.17 -8.04 -12.15
N ALA A 113 -6.99 -8.34 -13.44
CA ALA A 113 -5.88 -9.18 -13.90
C ALA A 113 -4.51 -8.49 -13.69
N VAL A 114 -4.44 -7.19 -13.97
CA VAL A 114 -3.27 -6.35 -13.68
C VAL A 114 -3.03 -6.27 -12.18
N CYS A 115 -4.09 -6.06 -11.38
CA CYS A 115 -4.00 -6.05 -9.91
C CYS A 115 -3.37 -7.34 -9.37
N ALA A 116 -3.85 -8.49 -9.85
CA ALA A 116 -3.32 -9.79 -9.47
C ALA A 116 -1.85 -9.96 -9.85
N HIS A 117 -1.48 -9.49 -11.06
CA HIS A 117 -0.10 -9.55 -11.52
C HIS A 117 0.83 -8.63 -10.71
N VAL A 118 0.42 -7.40 -10.40
CA VAL A 118 1.16 -6.45 -9.54
C VAL A 118 1.42 -7.05 -8.16
N LEU A 119 0.37 -7.54 -7.48
CA LEU A 119 0.51 -8.16 -6.16
C LEU A 119 1.44 -9.39 -6.21
N GLY A 120 1.28 -10.23 -7.23
CA GLY A 120 2.15 -11.39 -7.43
C GLY A 120 3.63 -11.03 -7.61
N GLN A 121 3.93 -10.02 -8.44
CA GLN A 121 5.30 -9.54 -8.64
C GLN A 121 5.91 -8.97 -7.37
N ILE A 122 5.17 -8.11 -6.67
CA ILE A 122 5.64 -7.45 -5.44
C ILE A 122 5.92 -8.50 -4.35
N ILE A 123 4.99 -9.42 -4.10
CA ILE A 123 5.17 -10.48 -3.10
C ILE A 123 6.39 -11.34 -3.46
N LYS A 124 6.57 -11.68 -4.74
CA LYS A 124 7.71 -12.49 -5.19
C LYS A 124 9.04 -11.76 -5.06
N ALA A 125 9.08 -10.43 -5.23
CA ALA A 125 10.31 -9.64 -5.21
C ALA A 125 10.71 -9.17 -3.80
N PHE A 126 9.74 -8.81 -2.96
CA PHE A 126 9.97 -8.21 -1.64
C PHE A 126 9.66 -9.17 -0.49
N GLY A 127 8.83 -10.19 -0.72
CA GLY A 127 8.31 -11.06 0.33
C GLY A 127 7.00 -10.55 0.90
N VAL A 128 6.15 -11.48 1.38
CA VAL A 128 4.83 -11.14 1.95
C VAL A 128 4.96 -10.20 3.14
N ASP A 129 6.01 -10.34 3.94
CA ASP A 129 6.32 -9.54 5.12
C ASP A 129 6.68 -8.08 4.80
N HIS A 130 6.99 -7.76 3.54
CA HIS A 130 7.34 -6.42 3.07
C HIS A 130 6.24 -5.75 2.24
N VAL A 131 5.02 -6.29 2.26
CA VAL A 131 3.86 -5.67 1.60
C VAL A 131 2.91 -5.12 2.65
N LEU A 132 2.56 -3.84 2.50
CA LEU A 132 1.70 -3.11 3.43
C LEU A 132 0.39 -2.73 2.76
N TRP A 133 -0.71 -2.90 3.49
CA TRP A 133 -1.99 -2.35 3.10
C TRP A 133 -2.11 -0.86 3.47
N GLY A 134 -2.77 -0.11 2.61
CA GLY A 134 -3.26 1.22 2.89
C GLY A 134 -4.38 1.57 1.92
N THR A 135 -5.08 2.66 2.22
CA THR A 135 -6.36 2.97 1.58
C THR A 135 -6.30 4.19 0.69
N ASP A 136 -5.42 5.15 0.99
CA ASP A 136 -5.41 6.48 0.37
C ASP A 136 -6.82 7.12 0.35
N SER A 137 -7.59 6.93 1.42
CA SER A 137 -9.02 7.28 1.52
C SER A 137 -9.35 8.74 1.23
N ILE A 138 -8.37 9.65 1.28
CA ILE A 138 -8.55 11.03 0.81
C ILE A 138 -9.03 11.10 -0.65
N TRP A 139 -8.69 10.10 -1.48
CA TRP A 139 -9.08 10.00 -2.89
C TRP A 139 -10.30 9.09 -3.13
N TYR A 140 -10.59 8.17 -2.21
CA TYR A 140 -11.55 7.07 -2.43
C TYR A 140 -12.71 7.02 -1.44
N GLY A 141 -12.79 7.99 -0.53
CA GLY A 141 -13.80 8.04 0.52
C GLY A 141 -13.63 6.92 1.55
N THR A 142 -14.76 6.42 2.06
CA THR A 142 -14.75 5.37 3.09
C THR A 142 -14.01 4.11 2.59
N PRO A 143 -13.08 3.54 3.39
CA PRO A 143 -12.27 2.41 2.95
C PRO A 143 -13.03 1.07 2.92
N GLN A 144 -14.30 1.04 3.35
CA GLN A 144 -15.07 -0.20 3.50
C GLN A 144 -15.10 -1.02 2.20
N TRP A 145 -15.26 -0.37 1.05
CA TRP A 145 -15.29 -1.08 -0.23
C TRP A 145 -13.92 -1.71 -0.57
N GLN A 146 -12.80 -1.05 -0.24
CA GLN A 146 -11.46 -1.58 -0.47
C GLN A 146 -11.17 -2.78 0.44
N ILE A 147 -11.59 -2.69 1.70
CA ILE A 147 -11.47 -3.77 2.70
C ILE A 147 -12.19 -5.02 2.20
N GLU A 148 -13.42 -4.84 1.74
CA GLU A 148 -14.24 -5.91 1.20
C GLU A 148 -13.68 -6.49 -0.10
N ALA A 149 -13.18 -5.65 -1.00
CA ALA A 149 -12.51 -6.08 -2.22
C ALA A 149 -11.28 -6.93 -1.88
N PHE A 150 -10.38 -6.46 -1.02
CA PHE A 150 -9.17 -7.21 -0.64
C PHE A 150 -9.48 -8.54 0.06
N ARG A 151 -10.51 -8.56 0.91
CA ARG A 151 -10.98 -9.79 1.56
C ARG A 151 -11.37 -10.84 0.53
N ARG A 152 -12.09 -10.48 -0.54
CA ARG A 152 -12.58 -11.40 -1.59
C ARG A 152 -11.54 -11.69 -2.67
N PHE A 153 -10.65 -10.74 -2.95
CA PHE A 153 -9.72 -10.79 -4.07
C PHE A 153 -8.80 -12.01 -4.03
N GLN A 154 -8.58 -12.66 -5.16
CA GLN A 154 -7.64 -13.78 -5.30
C GLN A 154 -6.81 -13.57 -6.56
N ILE A 155 -5.58 -14.08 -6.56
CA ILE A 155 -4.79 -14.17 -7.79
C ILE A 155 -5.34 -15.38 -8.57
N PRO A 156 -5.77 -15.21 -9.82
CA PRO A 156 -6.26 -16.33 -10.64
C PRO A 156 -5.21 -17.45 -10.79
N ASP A 157 -5.65 -18.71 -10.78
CA ASP A 157 -4.77 -19.88 -10.85
C ASP A 157 -3.85 -19.86 -12.07
N GLN A 158 -4.34 -19.40 -13.22
CA GLN A 158 -3.54 -19.23 -14.43
C GLN A 158 -2.30 -18.34 -14.20
N LEU A 159 -2.45 -17.23 -13.46
CA LEU A 159 -1.32 -16.35 -13.15
C LEU A 159 -0.39 -16.96 -12.10
N ILE A 160 -0.95 -17.72 -11.15
CA ILE A 160 -0.17 -18.49 -10.17
C ILE A 160 0.72 -19.50 -10.89
N GLU A 161 0.17 -20.30 -11.80
CA GLU A 161 0.90 -21.32 -12.54
C GLU A 161 1.96 -20.71 -13.46
N GLN A 162 1.57 -19.71 -14.26
CA GLN A 162 2.46 -19.10 -15.25
C GLN A 162 3.66 -18.39 -14.61
N HIS A 163 3.46 -17.66 -13.51
CA HIS A 163 4.51 -16.83 -12.91
C HIS A 163 5.07 -17.39 -11.60
N ARG A 164 4.52 -18.51 -11.11
CA ARG A 164 4.81 -19.10 -9.80
C ARG A 164 4.56 -18.10 -8.68
N TYR A 165 3.42 -17.41 -8.72
CA TYR A 165 3.04 -16.48 -7.68
C TYR A 165 2.53 -17.19 -6.43
N GLN A 166 2.73 -16.56 -5.28
CA GLN A 166 2.16 -17.04 -4.02
C GLN A 166 0.65 -16.76 -3.99
N PRO A 167 -0.20 -17.76 -3.69
CA PRO A 167 -1.63 -17.54 -3.50
C PRO A 167 -1.90 -16.60 -2.31
N LEU A 168 -2.95 -15.78 -2.42
CA LEU A 168 -3.43 -14.91 -1.33
C LEU A 168 -4.29 -15.71 -0.33
N THR A 169 -3.66 -16.64 0.38
CA THR A 169 -4.31 -17.38 1.47
C THR A 169 -4.80 -16.43 2.57
N ARG A 170 -5.62 -16.95 3.50
CA ARG A 170 -6.10 -16.18 4.65
C ARG A 170 -4.94 -15.56 5.43
N GLN A 171 -3.89 -16.33 5.72
CA GLN A 171 -2.72 -15.90 6.48
C GLN A 171 -1.91 -14.84 5.74
N VAL A 172 -1.74 -14.99 4.42
CA VAL A 172 -1.07 -13.97 3.58
C VAL A 172 -1.84 -12.67 3.59
N LYS A 173 -3.17 -12.73 3.46
CA LYS A 173 -4.02 -11.53 3.54
C LYS A 173 -3.96 -10.87 4.91
N GLU A 174 -3.99 -11.63 6.02
CA GLU A 174 -3.86 -11.06 7.37
C GLU A 174 -2.52 -10.34 7.56
N ARG A 175 -1.43 -10.89 7.02
CA ARG A 175 -0.12 -10.25 7.02
C ARG A 175 -0.15 -8.90 6.33
N ILE A 176 -0.56 -8.89 5.06
CA ILE A 176 -0.61 -7.68 4.24
C ILE A 176 -1.58 -6.64 4.82
N PHE A 177 -2.78 -7.09 5.23
CA PHE A 177 -3.86 -6.21 5.67
C PHE A 177 -3.55 -5.44 6.95
N GLY A 178 -2.69 -5.97 7.83
CA GLY A 178 -2.37 -5.24 9.06
C GLY A 178 -1.21 -5.75 9.89
N LEU A 179 -0.91 -7.06 9.91
CA LEU A 179 0.14 -7.57 10.82
C LEU A 179 1.54 -7.08 10.43
N ASN A 180 1.82 -6.89 9.14
CA ASN A 180 3.09 -6.33 8.70
C ASN A 180 3.24 -4.88 9.16
N ALA A 181 2.20 -4.05 8.97
CA ALA A 181 2.20 -2.67 9.44
C ALA A 181 2.31 -2.60 10.98
N ALA A 182 1.61 -3.48 11.69
CA ALA A 182 1.70 -3.57 13.14
C ALA A 182 3.15 -3.82 13.61
N GLN A 183 3.86 -4.75 12.95
CA GLN A 183 5.27 -5.01 13.22
C GLN A 183 6.16 -3.79 12.91
N VAL A 184 6.01 -3.18 11.73
CA VAL A 184 6.82 -2.03 11.29
C VAL A 184 6.65 -0.81 12.22
N PHE A 185 5.43 -0.55 12.67
CA PHE A 185 5.11 0.58 13.54
C PHE A 185 5.19 0.28 15.04
N GLY A 186 5.51 -0.96 15.43
CA GLY A 186 5.57 -1.37 16.84
C GLY A 186 4.22 -1.33 17.54
N VAL A 187 3.13 -1.59 16.81
CA VAL A 187 1.77 -1.68 17.35
C VAL A 187 1.49 -3.13 17.74
N ASP A 188 1.11 -3.36 19.00
CA ASP A 188 0.59 -4.66 19.41
C ASP A 188 -0.86 -4.82 18.91
N ALA A 189 -1.03 -5.66 17.89
CA ALA A 189 -2.34 -5.96 17.32
C ALA A 189 -3.26 -6.74 18.28
N THR A 190 -2.70 -7.36 19.32
CA THR A 190 -3.43 -8.12 20.35
C THR A 190 -3.74 -7.29 21.59
N ALA A 191 -3.11 -6.11 21.73
CA ALA A 191 -3.34 -5.24 22.87
C ALA A 191 -4.82 -4.86 22.97
N LYS A 192 -5.36 -4.98 24.18
CA LYS A 192 -6.69 -4.48 24.49
C LYS A 192 -6.66 -2.96 24.31
N ARG A 193 -7.43 -2.47 23.32
CA ARG A 193 -7.61 -1.03 23.12
C ARG A 193 -8.46 -0.47 24.25
N ASN A 194 -8.16 0.75 24.67
CA ASN A 194 -9.03 1.47 25.60
C ASN A 194 -10.44 1.52 25.00
N GLU A 195 -11.44 1.35 25.86
CA GLU A 195 -12.80 1.66 25.45
C GLU A 195 -12.84 3.11 24.95
N LEU A 196 -13.54 3.34 23.85
CA LEU A 196 -13.86 4.71 23.46
C LEU A 196 -14.51 5.36 24.68
N GLN A 197 -14.08 6.57 25.06
CA GLN A 197 -14.77 7.29 26.12
C GLN A 197 -16.27 7.34 25.74
N GLN A 198 -17.16 7.32 26.74
CA GLN A 198 -18.58 7.63 26.52
C GLN A 198 -18.75 9.13 26.20
N ASP A 199 -17.94 9.62 25.27
CA ASP A 199 -18.05 10.93 24.67
C ASP A 199 -19.25 10.96 23.73
N VAL A 200 -19.49 12.14 23.15
CA VAL A 200 -20.61 12.36 22.23
C VAL A 200 -20.59 11.38 21.05
N LEU A 201 -19.41 10.98 20.55
CA LEU A 201 -19.29 10.02 19.46
C LEU A 201 -19.64 8.59 19.92
N GLY A 202 -19.22 8.21 21.13
CA GLY A 202 -19.63 6.95 21.76
C GLY A 202 -21.14 6.87 21.94
N GLN A 203 -21.77 7.95 22.41
CA GLN A 203 -23.22 8.05 22.58
C GLN A 203 -23.96 8.00 21.24
N LEU A 204 -23.49 8.74 20.22
CA LEU A 204 -24.07 8.69 18.86
C LEU A 204 -23.97 7.30 18.23
N ARG A 205 -22.87 6.58 18.47
CA ARG A 205 -22.72 5.19 18.00
C ARG A 205 -23.67 4.24 18.74
N LEU A 206 -23.82 4.39 20.06
CA LEU A 206 -24.75 3.58 20.85
C LEU A 206 -26.20 3.85 20.42
N SER A 207 -26.60 5.11 20.27
CA SER A 207 -27.91 5.50 19.75
C SER A 207 -28.14 4.94 18.34
N TYR A 208 -27.15 5.01 17.43
CA TYR A 208 -27.27 4.39 16.10
C TYR A 208 -27.48 2.87 16.16
N LEU A 209 -26.78 2.17 17.07
CA LEU A 209 -26.93 0.72 17.25
C LEU A 209 -28.27 0.35 17.90
N GLU A 210 -28.77 1.17 18.82
CA GLU A 210 -30.09 1.01 19.46
C GLU A 210 -31.25 1.33 18.53
N GLU A 211 -31.13 2.40 17.72
CA GLU A 211 -32.14 2.84 16.75
C GLU A 211 -32.24 1.91 15.53
N GLY A 212 -31.24 1.05 15.33
CA GLY A 212 -31.19 0.07 14.25
C GLY A 212 -30.63 0.62 12.94
N PRO A 213 -30.27 -0.26 11.98
CA PRO A 213 -29.57 0.11 10.75
C PRO A 213 -30.44 0.87 9.72
N GLU A 214 -31.70 1.12 10.04
CA GLU A 214 -32.60 1.86 9.15
C GLU A 214 -32.17 3.33 9.07
N PRO A 215 -31.96 3.89 7.87
CA PRO A 215 -31.62 5.29 7.74
C PRO A 215 -32.75 6.12 8.37
N SER A 216 -32.40 7.15 9.15
CA SER A 216 -33.39 7.99 9.84
C SER A 216 -34.39 8.67 8.90
N ARG A 217 -34.12 8.68 7.58
CA ARG A 217 -34.84 9.39 6.51
C ARG A 217 -35.11 10.87 6.82
N LYS A 218 -34.48 11.42 7.87
CA LYS A 218 -34.56 12.82 8.24
C LYS A 218 -33.62 13.59 7.34
N ALA A 219 -34.18 14.24 6.33
CA ALA A 219 -33.46 15.26 5.59
C ALA A 219 -33.33 16.51 6.46
N TYR A 220 -32.09 16.94 6.73
CA TYR A 220 -31.82 18.22 7.37
C TYR A 220 -31.27 19.17 6.30
N GLY A 221 -32.09 20.17 5.94
CA GLY A 221 -31.78 21.19 4.96
C GLY A 221 -32.95 22.18 4.86
N TRP A 222 -32.65 23.42 4.50
CA TRP A 222 -33.69 24.40 4.15
C TRP A 222 -34.21 24.04 2.76
N VAL A 223 -35.52 23.75 2.66
CA VAL A 223 -36.23 23.85 1.39
C VAL A 223 -36.35 25.35 1.11
N VAL A 224 -35.65 25.82 0.09
CA VAL A 224 -35.91 27.11 -0.55
C VAL A 224 -36.66 26.83 -1.83
#